data_AF-A0A5B6WE14-F1
#
_entry.id   AF-A0A5B6WE14-F1
#
_cell.length_a   1.000
_cell.length_b   1.000
_cell.length_c   1.000
_cell.angle_alpha   90.00
_cell.angle_beta   90.00
_cell.angle_gamma   90.00
#
_symmetry.space_group_name_H-M   'P 1'
#
loop_
_entity.id
_entity.type
_entity.pdbx_description
1 polymer ?
#
loop_
_entity_poly.entity_id
_entity_poly.type
_entity_poly.pdbx_seq_one_letter_code
_entity_poly.pdbx_strand_id
1 'polypeptide(L)'
;MSYSHNTMGSVMSSLDQTFRLLTSIDAPFLGSRTARRTFDFGRTHVVRPKGKHQATIVWLHGLGDNGSSWSQLLESLPLPNIKWICPTAPTRPVALLGGFPYTAWFDVSELSENGPDDWEGLDASAVHIANLLSTEPCDVKVGIGGFSMGAAMALYSATAFALGRYGNGNPYSINLRAIVGLSGWLPGSRCLRNKIEVSHEAARRAASLPIMLGHGTCDDVVPYKHGEISAHSLNVAGFRNLTFKDYEGIGHYTIPKEMNEVCNWLTARLGLEG
;
A
#
# COMPACT_ATOMS: atom_id res chain seq x y z
N MET A 1 -20.19 31.08 28.10
CA MET A 1 -20.25 30.84 26.65
C MET A 1 -18.98 30.12 26.26
N SER A 2 -19.15 28.92 25.73
CA SER A 2 -18.17 27.86 25.51
C SER A 2 -17.38 28.06 24.21
N TYR A 3 -16.08 27.81 24.25
CA TYR A 3 -15.32 27.33 23.09
C TYR A 3 -14.41 26.19 23.56
N SER A 4 -14.84 24.96 23.25
CA SER A 4 -14.06 23.74 23.38
C SER A 4 -13.37 23.48 22.03
N HIS A 5 -12.04 23.62 21.99
CA HIS A 5 -11.23 23.22 20.84
C HIS A 5 -10.96 21.71 20.90
N ASN A 6 -11.40 21.04 19.83
CA ASN A 6 -11.15 19.64 19.52
C ASN A 6 -9.66 19.32 19.46
N THR A 7 -9.26 18.28 20.18
CA THR A 7 -7.95 17.62 20.05
C THR A 7 -8.12 16.45 19.07
N MET A 8 -7.68 16.59 17.82
CA MET A 8 -7.45 15.47 16.92
C MET A 8 -5.96 15.15 16.94
N GLY A 9 -5.62 14.02 17.58
CA GLY A 9 -4.25 13.54 17.75
C GLY A 9 -3.62 13.10 16.43
N SER A 10 -2.35 13.48 16.25
CA SER A 10 -1.45 12.89 15.26
C SER A 10 -1.31 11.39 15.54
N VAL A 11 -1.53 10.56 14.52
CA VAL A 11 -1.19 9.13 14.59
C VAL A 11 0.30 9.02 14.31
N MET A 12 1.13 9.13 15.35
CA MET A 12 2.55 8.79 15.27
C MET A 12 2.68 7.27 15.09
N SER A 13 3.39 6.84 14.04
CA SER A 13 3.85 5.45 13.97
C SER A 13 4.92 5.24 15.05
N SER A 14 4.82 4.13 15.79
CA SER A 14 5.71 3.76 16.91
C SER A 14 7.19 3.54 16.53
N LEU A 15 7.58 3.79 15.28
CA LEU A 15 8.91 3.49 14.76
C LEU A 15 9.95 4.61 15.02
N ASP A 16 9.51 5.82 15.35
CA ASP A 16 10.42 6.98 15.53
C ASP A 16 11.38 6.87 16.73
N GLN A 17 11.09 6.01 17.72
CA GLN A 17 11.95 5.85 18.90
C GLN A 17 12.98 4.72 18.79
N THR A 18 12.88 3.85 17.78
CA THR A 18 13.77 2.67 17.68
C THR A 18 14.98 2.86 16.75
N PHE A 19 15.04 3.96 15.99
CA PHE A 19 16.09 4.18 14.98
C PHE A 19 17.46 4.67 15.50
N ARG A 20 17.67 4.78 16.83
CA ARG A 20 18.91 5.35 17.39
C ARG A 20 19.81 4.44 18.22
N LEU A 21 19.52 3.16 18.34
CA LEU A 21 20.47 2.22 18.94
C LEU A 21 20.40 0.90 18.21
N LEU A 22 21.51 0.52 17.55
CA LEU A 22 22.07 -0.84 17.45
C LEU A 22 23.05 -0.89 16.27
N THR A 23 24.33 -0.63 16.56
CA THR A 23 25.45 -1.12 15.76
C THR A 23 26.08 -2.32 16.47
N SER A 24 26.49 -3.29 15.66
CA SER A 24 27.30 -4.47 16.01
C SER A 24 26.59 -5.60 16.76
N ILE A 25 26.30 -6.69 16.05
CA ILE A 25 26.75 -8.08 16.35
C ILE A 25 26.43 -8.97 15.12
N ASP A 26 27.45 -9.64 14.59
CA ASP A 26 27.35 -10.63 13.52
C ASP A 26 26.78 -11.97 14.04
N ALA A 27 25.95 -12.64 13.23
CA ALA A 27 25.54 -14.02 13.46
C ALA A 27 25.61 -14.86 12.14
N PRO A 28 25.97 -16.15 12.21
CA PRO A 28 26.40 -16.91 11.04
C PRO A 28 25.25 -17.58 10.28
N PHE A 29 25.42 -17.65 8.95
CA PHE A 29 24.55 -18.32 7.98
C PHE A 29 24.47 -19.84 8.21
N LEU A 30 23.26 -20.41 8.19
CA LEU A 30 23.04 -21.84 8.00
C LEU A 30 21.99 -22.11 6.90
N GLY A 31 22.28 -23.14 6.09
CA GLY A 31 21.75 -23.32 4.74
C GLY A 31 20.36 -23.94 4.56
N SER A 32 20.05 -24.00 3.26
CA SER A 32 18.79 -24.24 2.56
C SER A 32 18.11 -25.60 2.76
N ARG A 33 16.79 -25.53 3.02
CA ARG A 33 15.76 -26.43 2.48
C ARG A 33 14.58 -25.55 2.05
N THR A 34 14.17 -25.60 0.78
CA THR A 34 13.02 -24.84 0.26
C THR A 34 11.70 -25.46 0.75
N ALA A 35 11.42 -25.30 2.03
CA ALA A 35 10.06 -25.39 2.54
C ALA A 35 9.28 -24.19 1.98
N ARG A 36 8.13 -24.45 1.36
CA ARG A 36 7.21 -23.41 0.89
C ARG A 36 6.86 -22.52 2.09
N ARG A 37 7.21 -21.23 2.05
CA ARG A 37 6.95 -20.32 3.17
C ARG A 37 5.44 -20.17 3.34
N THR A 38 4.89 -20.63 4.45
CA THR A 38 3.50 -20.39 4.84
C THR A 38 3.42 -19.04 5.54
N PHE A 39 2.61 -18.13 5.00
CA PHE A 39 2.37 -16.81 5.58
C PHE A 39 1.10 -16.83 6.41
N ASP A 40 1.23 -16.60 7.72
CA ASP A 40 0.09 -16.47 8.62
C ASP A 40 -0.24 -14.98 8.81
N PHE A 41 -1.34 -14.54 8.19
CA PHE A 41 -1.74 -13.13 8.22
C PHE A 41 -2.43 -12.82 9.55
N GLY A 42 -2.13 -11.65 10.11
CA GLY A 42 -2.68 -11.22 11.37
C GLY A 42 -4.17 -10.85 11.31
N ARG A 43 -4.69 -10.38 12.44
CA ARG A 43 -6.09 -10.00 12.59
C ARG A 43 -6.51 -8.94 11.57
N THR A 44 -7.66 -9.18 10.92
CA THR A 44 -8.30 -8.21 10.02
C THR A 44 -9.36 -7.42 10.76
N HIS A 45 -9.37 -6.10 10.57
CA HIS A 45 -10.39 -5.18 11.07
C HIS A 45 -11.26 -4.71 9.91
N VAL A 46 -12.58 -4.70 10.09
CA VAL A 46 -13.53 -4.29 9.05
C VAL A 46 -14.35 -3.11 9.55
N VAL A 47 -14.25 -2.00 8.83
CA VAL A 47 -15.12 -0.83 9.02
C VAL A 47 -16.28 -0.95 8.04
N ARG A 48 -17.50 -1.05 8.56
CA ARG A 48 -18.70 -1.15 7.73
C ARG A 48 -19.01 0.21 7.08
N PRO A 49 -19.55 0.23 5.85
CA PRO A 49 -20.04 1.46 5.27
C PRO A 49 -21.18 2.02 6.13
N LYS A 50 -21.21 3.35 6.28
CA LYS A 50 -22.24 4.07 7.04
C LYS A 50 -23.51 4.29 6.21
N GLY A 51 -23.38 4.29 4.88
CA GLY A 51 -24.46 4.43 3.90
C GLY A 51 -24.57 3.21 2.99
N LYS A 52 -25.12 3.40 1.79
CA LYS A 52 -25.21 2.33 0.78
C LYS A 52 -23.80 1.86 0.42
N HIS A 53 -23.53 0.57 0.57
CA HIS A 53 -22.26 -0.04 0.18
C HIS A 53 -22.10 0.03 -1.34
N GLN A 54 -21.12 0.79 -1.80
CA GLN A 54 -20.82 0.96 -3.24
C GLN A 54 -19.38 0.61 -3.58
N ALA A 55 -18.49 0.65 -2.60
CA ALA A 55 -17.10 0.30 -2.78
C ALA A 55 -16.49 -0.38 -1.55
N THR A 56 -15.49 -1.21 -1.79
CA THR A 56 -14.63 -1.79 -0.76
C THR A 56 -13.18 -1.43 -1.05
N ILE A 57 -12.48 -0.93 -0.05
CA ILE A 57 -11.03 -0.69 -0.13
C ILE A 57 -10.33 -1.55 0.91
N VAL A 58 -9.38 -2.36 0.47
CA VAL A 58 -8.40 -2.97 1.37
C VAL A 58 -7.34 -1.92 1.68
N TRP A 59 -7.15 -1.58 2.96
CA TRP A 59 -6.14 -0.61 3.38
C TRP A 59 -4.99 -1.28 4.13
N LEU A 60 -3.77 -1.01 3.68
CA LEU A 60 -2.56 -1.70 4.12
C LEU A 60 -1.70 -0.77 4.97
N HIS A 61 -1.40 -1.21 6.19
CA HIS A 61 -0.55 -0.47 7.13
C HIS A 61 0.94 -0.52 6.73
N GLY A 62 1.75 0.38 7.30
CA GLY A 62 3.21 0.38 7.15
C GLY A 62 3.90 -0.72 7.96
N LEU A 63 5.21 -0.89 7.78
CA LEU A 63 5.99 -1.87 8.53
C LEU A 63 5.79 -1.73 10.05
N GLY A 64 5.65 -2.83 10.79
CA GLY A 64 5.54 -2.81 12.25
C GLY A 64 4.21 -2.31 12.84
N ASP A 65 3.30 -1.81 12.02
CA ASP A 65 1.95 -1.38 12.43
C ASP A 65 0.93 -2.54 12.29
N ASN A 66 -0.36 -2.25 12.39
CA ASN A 66 -1.43 -3.24 12.29
C ASN A 66 -2.73 -2.65 11.70
N GLY A 67 -3.66 -3.52 11.32
CA GLY A 67 -4.94 -3.12 10.73
C GLY A 67 -5.86 -2.35 11.68
N SER A 68 -5.74 -2.52 13.00
CA SER A 68 -6.58 -1.81 13.97
C SER A 68 -6.31 -0.30 13.96
N SER A 69 -5.04 0.11 13.96
CA SER A 69 -4.63 1.52 13.95
C SER A 69 -5.28 2.29 12.80
N TRP A 70 -5.19 1.73 11.58
CA TRP A 70 -5.76 2.34 10.38
C TRP A 70 -7.28 2.29 10.34
N SER A 71 -7.89 1.23 10.85
CA SER A 71 -9.36 1.12 10.87
C SER A 71 -10.02 2.27 11.63
N GLN A 72 -9.42 2.73 12.73
CA GLN A 72 -9.94 3.85 13.52
C GLN A 72 -9.87 5.17 12.75
N LEU A 73 -8.75 5.43 12.06
CA LEU A 73 -8.59 6.61 11.21
C LEU A 73 -9.59 6.59 10.05
N LEU A 74 -9.70 5.46 9.34
CA LEU A 74 -10.59 5.31 8.18
C LEU A 74 -12.08 5.41 8.55
N GLU A 75 -12.47 4.92 9.74
CA GLU A 75 -13.83 5.06 10.24
C GLU A 75 -14.22 6.53 10.46
N SER A 76 -13.26 7.41 10.75
CA SER A 76 -13.53 8.84 10.93
C SER A 76 -13.76 9.61 9.61
N LEU A 77 -13.38 9.03 8.47
CA LEU A 77 -13.46 9.71 7.18
C LEU A 77 -14.92 9.89 6.69
N PRO A 78 -15.22 10.99 5.98
CA PRO A 78 -16.54 11.29 5.43
C PRO A 78 -16.81 10.50 4.13
N LEU A 79 -16.64 9.17 4.17
CA LEU A 79 -16.80 8.26 3.04
C LEU A 79 -17.85 7.18 3.36
N PRO A 80 -19.14 7.55 3.42
CA PRO A 80 -20.18 6.65 3.95
C PRO A 80 -20.38 5.39 3.10
N ASN A 81 -20.07 5.43 1.81
CA ASN A 81 -20.32 4.32 0.87
C ASN A 81 -19.17 3.29 0.78
N ILE A 82 -18.06 3.54 1.46
CA ILE A 82 -16.88 2.67 1.44
C ILE A 82 -16.88 1.74 2.67
N LYS A 83 -16.75 0.44 2.39
CA LYS A 83 -16.30 -0.56 3.36
C LYS A 83 -14.77 -0.58 3.39
N TRP A 84 -14.17 -0.56 4.57
CA TRP A 84 -12.71 -0.71 4.72
C TRP A 84 -12.38 -2.08 5.27
N ILE A 85 -11.46 -2.78 4.62
CA ILE A 85 -10.86 -4.02 5.12
C ILE A 85 -9.41 -3.71 5.46
N CYS A 86 -9.06 -3.77 6.73
CA CYS A 86 -7.73 -3.43 7.25
C CYS A 86 -7.08 -4.72 7.77
N PRO A 87 -6.45 -5.54 6.90
CA PRO A 87 -5.70 -6.71 7.33
C PRO A 87 -4.43 -6.31 8.08
N THR A 88 -3.90 -7.24 8.87
CA THR A 88 -2.57 -7.11 9.48
C THR A 88 -1.61 -8.05 8.77
N ALA A 89 -0.44 -7.53 8.38
CA ALA A 89 0.60 -8.32 7.73
C ALA A 89 1.10 -9.46 8.63
N PRO A 90 1.70 -10.53 8.06
CA PRO A 90 2.35 -11.57 8.85
C PRO A 90 3.48 -11.01 9.71
N THR A 91 3.63 -11.55 10.92
CA THR A 91 4.84 -11.32 11.72
C THR A 91 5.97 -12.16 11.14
N ARG A 92 7.01 -11.49 10.62
CA ARG A 92 8.15 -12.16 9.96
C ARG A 92 9.46 -11.40 10.20
N PRO A 93 10.62 -12.09 10.12
CA PRO A 93 11.93 -11.43 10.11
C PRO A 93 12.02 -10.39 8.99
N VAL A 94 12.60 -9.23 9.28
CA VAL A 94 12.85 -8.16 8.31
C VAL A 94 14.36 -7.94 8.19
N ALA A 95 14.93 -8.19 7.01
CA ALA A 95 16.37 -8.14 6.78
C ALA A 95 16.97 -6.74 7.07
N LEU A 96 16.28 -5.68 6.67
CA LEU A 96 16.66 -4.28 6.93
C LEU A 96 16.80 -3.97 8.44
N LEU A 97 16.06 -4.69 9.28
CA LEU A 97 16.05 -4.54 10.72
C LEU A 97 16.76 -5.71 11.40
N GLY A 98 17.87 -6.20 10.82
CA GLY A 98 18.71 -7.24 11.43
C GLY A 98 18.02 -8.59 11.64
N GLY A 99 16.92 -8.86 10.92
CA GLY A 99 16.14 -10.09 11.06
C GLY A 99 15.17 -10.10 12.25
N PHE A 100 14.98 -8.98 12.96
CA PHE A 100 13.98 -8.91 14.02
C PHE A 100 12.55 -9.07 13.44
N PRO A 101 11.63 -9.73 14.19
CA PRO A 101 10.28 -9.98 13.71
C PRO A 101 9.41 -8.73 13.82
N TYR A 102 8.85 -8.30 12.70
CA TYR A 102 7.85 -7.23 12.61
C TYR A 102 6.69 -7.67 11.72
N THR A 103 5.56 -6.98 11.80
CA THR A 103 4.48 -7.13 10.81
C THR A 103 4.94 -6.54 9.47
N ALA A 104 5.13 -7.40 8.47
CA ALA A 104 5.69 -7.00 7.17
C ALA A 104 5.02 -7.73 6.00
N TRP A 105 4.58 -6.98 5.00
CA TRP A 105 3.92 -7.53 3.80
C TRP A 105 4.89 -8.35 2.93
N PHE A 106 6.15 -7.92 2.90
CA PHE A 106 7.25 -8.56 2.18
C PHE A 106 8.56 -8.24 2.90
N ASP A 107 9.60 -9.03 2.65
CA ASP A 107 10.93 -8.75 3.21
C ASP A 107 11.62 -7.64 2.42
N VAL A 108 12.39 -6.81 3.13
CA VAL A 108 13.15 -5.70 2.56
C VAL A 108 14.53 -5.76 3.18
N SER A 109 15.58 -5.84 2.36
CA SER A 109 16.98 -5.77 2.81
C SER A 109 17.54 -4.35 2.79
N GLU A 110 17.12 -3.56 1.81
CA GLU A 110 17.51 -2.17 1.63
C GLU A 110 16.40 -1.40 0.91
N LEU A 111 16.14 -0.15 1.31
CA LEU A 111 15.32 0.78 0.54
C LEU A 111 16.19 1.38 -0.57
N SER A 112 16.45 0.56 -1.57
CA SER A 112 17.33 0.88 -2.69
C SER A 112 16.60 0.54 -3.97
N GLU A 113 16.72 1.41 -4.97
CA GLU A 113 16.26 1.06 -6.31
C GLU A 113 16.93 -0.24 -6.77
N ASN A 114 18.21 -0.44 -6.46
CA ASN A 114 19.08 -1.52 -6.93
C ASN A 114 18.97 -2.83 -6.14
N GLY A 115 18.24 -2.84 -5.03
CA GLY A 115 18.02 -4.03 -4.23
C GLY A 115 17.18 -5.09 -4.96
N PRO A 116 17.31 -6.37 -4.59
CA PRO A 116 16.38 -7.41 -5.01
C PRO A 116 15.02 -7.24 -4.31
N ASP A 117 13.93 -7.40 -5.05
CA ASP A 117 12.57 -7.46 -4.49
C ASP A 117 12.24 -8.86 -3.94
N ASP A 118 11.56 -8.96 -2.78
CA ASP A 118 10.97 -10.21 -2.26
C ASP A 118 9.71 -10.59 -3.06
N TRP A 119 9.89 -11.08 -4.29
CA TRP A 119 8.78 -11.46 -5.17
C TRP A 119 7.84 -12.51 -4.57
N GLU A 120 8.37 -13.44 -3.78
CA GLU A 120 7.55 -14.47 -3.11
C GLU A 120 6.63 -13.83 -2.07
N GLY A 121 7.16 -12.94 -1.22
CA GLY A 121 6.37 -12.19 -0.24
C GLY A 121 5.36 -11.23 -0.88
N LEU A 122 5.77 -10.50 -1.92
CA LEU A 122 4.89 -9.63 -2.69
C LEU A 122 3.72 -10.40 -3.30
N ASP A 123 3.98 -11.54 -3.95
CA ASP A 123 2.93 -12.38 -4.51
C ASP A 123 2.01 -12.95 -3.44
N ALA A 124 2.55 -13.47 -2.34
CA ALA A 124 1.75 -14.02 -1.26
C ALA A 124 0.80 -12.99 -0.65
N SER A 125 1.29 -11.78 -0.40
CA SER A 125 0.49 -10.66 0.11
C SER A 125 -0.54 -10.18 -0.91
N ALA A 126 -0.17 -10.06 -2.19
CA ALA A 126 -1.11 -9.68 -3.26
C ALA A 126 -2.23 -10.71 -3.45
N VAL A 127 -1.93 -12.02 -3.32
CA VAL A 127 -2.93 -13.09 -3.34
C VAL A 127 -3.87 -12.98 -2.13
N HIS A 128 -3.34 -12.75 -0.93
CA HIS A 128 -4.16 -12.55 0.25
C HIS A 128 -5.13 -11.36 0.09
N ILE A 129 -4.63 -10.23 -0.39
CA ILE A 129 -5.43 -9.02 -0.66
C ILE A 129 -6.50 -9.30 -1.71
N ALA A 130 -6.13 -9.97 -2.80
CA ALA A 130 -7.08 -10.35 -3.85
C ALA A 130 -8.19 -11.26 -3.31
N ASN A 131 -7.86 -12.22 -2.44
CA ASN A 131 -8.85 -13.08 -1.80
C ASN A 131 -9.83 -12.29 -0.93
N LEU A 132 -9.35 -11.29 -0.17
CA LEU A 132 -10.24 -10.42 0.61
C LEU A 132 -11.24 -9.68 -0.30
N LEU A 133 -10.76 -9.14 -1.42
CA LEU A 133 -11.59 -8.42 -2.40
C LEU A 133 -12.53 -9.34 -3.19
N SER A 134 -12.15 -10.61 -3.40
CA SER A 134 -12.96 -11.59 -4.15
C SER A 134 -14.29 -11.93 -3.46
N THR A 135 -14.44 -11.57 -2.19
CA THR A 135 -15.66 -11.81 -1.41
C THR A 135 -16.76 -10.78 -1.66
N GLU A 136 -16.46 -9.71 -2.42
CA GLU A 136 -17.40 -8.63 -2.68
C GLU A 136 -18.37 -8.94 -3.83
N PRO A 137 -19.62 -8.44 -3.76
CA PRO A 137 -20.57 -8.49 -4.88
C PRO A 137 -20.03 -7.82 -6.15
N CYS A 138 -20.51 -8.25 -7.31
CA CYS A 138 -20.01 -7.77 -8.61
C CYS A 138 -20.31 -6.30 -8.91
N ASP A 139 -21.32 -5.71 -8.24
CA ASP A 139 -21.69 -4.30 -8.35
C ASP A 139 -20.89 -3.39 -7.39
N VAL A 140 -20.13 -3.96 -6.45
CA VAL A 140 -19.23 -3.23 -5.55
C VAL A 140 -17.90 -2.97 -6.23
N LYS A 141 -17.48 -1.70 -6.26
CA LYS A 141 -16.17 -1.29 -6.80
C LYS A 141 -15.08 -1.64 -5.79
N VAL A 142 -13.99 -2.27 -6.23
CA VAL A 142 -12.90 -2.67 -5.33
C VAL A 142 -11.62 -1.86 -5.57
N GLY A 143 -10.91 -1.52 -4.50
CA GLY A 143 -9.65 -0.79 -4.55
C GLY A 143 -8.68 -1.21 -3.45
N ILE A 144 -7.45 -0.73 -3.55
CA ILE A 144 -6.41 -0.97 -2.54
C ILE A 144 -5.75 0.36 -2.18
N GLY A 145 -5.64 0.64 -0.90
CA GLY A 145 -4.91 1.78 -0.36
C GLY A 145 -3.82 1.33 0.60
N GLY A 146 -2.86 2.20 0.89
CA GLY A 146 -1.93 1.93 1.97
C GLY A 146 -0.95 3.05 2.23
N PHE A 147 -0.18 2.87 3.30
CA PHE A 147 0.87 3.77 3.74
C PHE A 147 2.21 3.05 3.82
N SER A 148 3.30 3.70 3.42
CA SER A 148 4.67 3.15 3.51
C SER A 148 4.79 1.79 2.81
N MET A 149 5.23 0.73 3.49
CA MET A 149 5.25 -0.64 2.94
C MET A 149 3.87 -1.10 2.41
N GLY A 150 2.77 -0.67 3.05
CA GLY A 150 1.42 -0.92 2.57
C GLY A 150 1.11 -0.19 1.26
N ALA A 151 1.62 1.03 1.08
CA ALA A 151 1.52 1.75 -0.20
C ALA A 151 2.29 1.01 -1.30
N ALA A 152 3.49 0.50 -0.99
CA ALA A 152 4.26 -0.32 -1.93
C ALA A 152 3.50 -1.59 -2.38
N MET A 153 2.82 -2.24 -1.44
CA MET A 153 1.97 -3.39 -1.71
C MET A 153 0.73 -3.03 -2.57
N ALA A 154 0.12 -1.87 -2.34
CA ALA A 154 -0.98 -1.36 -3.16
C ALA A 154 -0.52 -1.11 -4.61
N LEU A 155 0.66 -0.51 -4.80
CA LEU A 155 1.24 -0.27 -6.12
C LEU A 155 1.68 -1.55 -6.82
N TYR A 156 2.25 -2.51 -6.11
CA TYR A 156 2.55 -3.82 -6.67
C TYR A 156 1.27 -4.49 -7.21
N SER A 157 0.17 -4.46 -6.43
CA SER A 157 -1.13 -4.99 -6.86
C SER A 157 -1.67 -4.28 -8.10
N ALA A 158 -1.41 -2.96 -8.24
CA ALA A 158 -1.72 -2.20 -9.44
C ALA A 158 -0.98 -2.75 -10.67
N THR A 159 0.31 -3.08 -10.53
CA THR A 159 1.10 -3.68 -11.61
C THR A 159 0.63 -5.09 -11.95
N ALA A 160 0.28 -5.91 -10.96
CA ALA A 160 -0.24 -7.26 -11.18
C ALA A 160 -1.58 -7.22 -11.91
N PHE A 161 -2.49 -6.31 -11.53
CA PHE A 161 -3.73 -6.05 -12.25
C PHE A 161 -3.47 -5.64 -13.70
N ALA A 162 -2.58 -4.68 -13.91
CA ALA A 162 -2.25 -4.22 -15.26
C ALA A 162 -1.72 -5.38 -16.10
N LEU A 163 -0.78 -6.17 -15.59
CA LEU A 163 -0.23 -7.35 -16.27
C LEU A 163 -1.24 -8.50 -16.41
N GLY A 164 -2.30 -8.52 -15.61
CA GLY A 164 -3.27 -9.62 -15.54
C GLY A 164 -2.71 -10.86 -14.83
N ARG A 165 -1.57 -10.74 -14.15
CA ARG A 165 -0.88 -11.84 -13.47
C ARG A 165 0.04 -11.35 -12.36
N TYR A 166 0.29 -12.22 -11.40
CA TYR A 166 1.30 -12.09 -10.36
C TYR A 166 2.72 -12.27 -10.91
N GLY A 167 3.75 -12.02 -10.08
CA GLY A 167 5.15 -12.18 -10.45
C GLY A 167 5.50 -13.63 -10.82
N ASN A 168 4.91 -14.59 -10.12
CA ASN A 168 5.01 -16.03 -10.36
C ASN A 168 4.25 -16.54 -11.60
N GLY A 169 3.54 -15.67 -12.32
CA GLY A 169 2.81 -16.02 -13.55
C GLY A 169 1.35 -16.43 -13.35
N ASN A 170 0.89 -16.63 -12.12
CA ASN A 170 -0.52 -16.95 -11.86
C ASN A 170 -1.45 -15.79 -12.25
N PRO A 171 -2.66 -16.04 -12.76
CA PRO A 171 -3.59 -14.98 -13.17
C PRO A 171 -4.03 -14.07 -12.01
N TYR A 172 -4.14 -12.77 -12.26
CA TYR A 172 -4.71 -11.78 -11.35
C TYR A 172 -6.14 -11.46 -11.78
N SER A 173 -7.13 -11.89 -10.99
CA SER A 173 -8.56 -11.87 -11.40
C SER A 173 -9.36 -10.67 -10.87
N ILE A 174 -8.81 -9.86 -9.97
CA ILE A 174 -9.54 -8.75 -9.35
C ILE A 174 -9.52 -7.52 -10.26
N ASN A 175 -10.71 -6.97 -10.55
CA ASN A 175 -10.84 -5.75 -11.36
C ASN A 175 -10.73 -4.49 -10.49
N LEU A 176 -9.50 -4.02 -10.27
CA LEU A 176 -9.22 -2.86 -9.43
C LEU A 176 -9.76 -1.56 -10.05
N ARG A 177 -10.41 -0.74 -9.22
CA ARG A 177 -11.01 0.54 -9.61
C ARG A 177 -10.32 1.77 -9.04
N ALA A 178 -9.48 1.61 -8.03
CA ALA A 178 -8.69 2.69 -7.43
C ALA A 178 -7.48 2.15 -6.67
N ILE A 179 -6.37 2.86 -6.76
CA ILE A 179 -5.17 2.65 -5.94
C ILE A 179 -4.79 3.95 -5.23
N VAL A 180 -4.49 3.86 -3.94
CA VAL A 180 -3.94 4.96 -3.15
C VAL A 180 -2.63 4.51 -2.51
N GLY A 181 -1.55 5.27 -2.70
CA GLY A 181 -0.27 5.02 -2.06
C GLY A 181 0.26 6.28 -1.37
N LEU A 182 0.37 6.23 -0.04
CA LEU A 182 0.87 7.36 0.76
C LEU A 182 2.27 7.05 1.31
N SER A 183 3.23 7.95 1.11
CA SER A 183 4.63 7.84 1.57
C SER A 183 5.28 6.49 1.23
N GLY A 184 5.05 5.99 0.01
CA GLY A 184 5.47 4.66 -0.43
C GLY A 184 6.51 4.67 -1.55
N TRP A 185 6.76 3.48 -2.10
CA TRP A 185 7.57 3.28 -3.30
C TRP A 185 6.97 2.18 -4.18
N LEU A 186 7.40 2.06 -5.43
CA LEU A 186 6.96 1.03 -6.37
C LEU A 186 7.98 -0.11 -6.42
N PRO A 187 7.64 -1.32 -5.92
CA PRO A 187 8.46 -2.51 -6.12
C PRO A 187 8.55 -2.87 -7.60
N GLY A 188 9.71 -3.35 -8.05
CA GLY A 188 9.86 -3.83 -9.43
C GLY A 188 9.82 -2.76 -10.53
N SER A 189 10.00 -1.48 -10.18
CA SER A 189 9.85 -0.33 -11.09
C SER A 189 10.63 -0.45 -12.41
N ARG A 190 11.88 -0.91 -12.36
CA ARG A 190 12.80 -1.02 -13.51
C ARG A 190 12.24 -1.77 -14.72
N CYS A 191 11.59 -2.90 -14.48
CA CYS A 191 11.15 -3.80 -15.55
C CYS A 191 9.69 -3.57 -15.95
N LEU A 192 8.99 -2.63 -15.29
CA LEU A 192 7.55 -2.47 -15.45
C LEU A 192 7.17 -2.08 -16.88
N ARG A 193 7.86 -1.09 -17.47
CA ARG A 193 7.59 -0.64 -18.85
C ARG A 193 7.66 -1.80 -19.84
N ASN A 194 8.77 -2.52 -19.84
CA ASN A 194 8.99 -3.65 -20.76
C ASN A 194 7.92 -4.74 -20.56
N LYS A 195 7.47 -4.98 -19.32
CA LYS A 195 6.42 -5.96 -19.01
C LYS A 195 5.03 -5.51 -19.50
N ILE A 196 4.73 -4.21 -19.51
CA ILE A 196 3.45 -3.68 -19.99
C ILE A 196 3.41 -3.60 -21.52
N GLU A 197 4.48 -3.14 -22.17
CA GLU A 197 4.52 -2.89 -23.63
C GLU A 197 4.31 -4.16 -24.48
N VAL A 198 4.60 -5.34 -23.93
CA VAL A 198 4.40 -6.62 -24.63
C VAL A 198 2.93 -7.04 -24.77
N SER A 199 1.98 -6.33 -24.16
CA SER A 199 0.56 -6.67 -24.23
C SER A 199 -0.34 -5.44 -24.34
N HIS A 200 -1.12 -5.34 -25.42
CA HIS A 200 -2.11 -4.29 -25.60
C HIS A 200 -3.18 -4.27 -24.51
N GLU A 201 -3.57 -5.44 -24.00
CA GLU A 201 -4.51 -5.51 -22.87
C GLU A 201 -3.88 -4.98 -21.59
N ALA A 202 -2.61 -5.27 -21.35
CA ALA A 202 -1.91 -4.76 -20.18
C ALA A 202 -1.77 -3.23 -20.24
N ALA A 203 -1.40 -2.70 -21.41
CA ALA A 203 -1.35 -1.25 -21.65
C ALA A 203 -2.71 -0.59 -21.44
N ARG A 204 -3.81 -1.20 -21.91
CA ARG A 204 -5.17 -0.70 -21.66
C ARG A 204 -5.54 -0.68 -20.18
N ARG A 205 -5.29 -1.78 -19.44
CA ARG A 205 -5.57 -1.85 -18.00
C ARG A 205 -4.76 -0.81 -17.24
N ALA A 206 -3.46 -0.70 -17.52
CA ALA A 206 -2.57 0.31 -16.94
C ALA A 206 -3.10 1.74 -17.18
N ALA A 207 -3.43 2.08 -18.43
CA ALA A 207 -3.90 3.42 -18.77
C ALA A 207 -5.22 3.81 -18.09
N SER A 208 -6.10 2.83 -17.84
CA SER A 208 -7.42 3.06 -17.26
C SER A 208 -7.45 3.14 -15.73
N LEU A 209 -6.50 2.49 -15.04
CA LEU A 209 -6.50 2.38 -13.59
C LEU A 209 -6.22 3.73 -12.91
N PRO A 210 -7.16 4.29 -12.13
CA PRO A 210 -6.90 5.48 -11.33
C PRO A 210 -5.92 5.18 -10.20
N ILE A 211 -4.84 5.96 -10.11
CA ILE A 211 -3.83 5.88 -9.04
C ILE A 211 -3.62 7.27 -8.44
N MET A 212 -3.68 7.38 -7.12
CA MET A 212 -3.24 8.54 -6.36
C MET A 212 -2.03 8.18 -5.51
N LEU A 213 -1.00 9.01 -5.62
CA LEU A 213 0.21 8.96 -4.82
C LEU A 213 0.32 10.25 -4.01
N GLY A 214 0.59 10.13 -2.72
CA GLY A 214 0.87 11.24 -1.80
C GLY A 214 2.22 11.04 -1.13
N HIS A 215 3.04 12.09 -0.99
CA HIS A 215 4.35 11.96 -0.34
C HIS A 215 4.81 13.27 0.30
N GLY A 216 5.27 13.19 1.55
CA GLY A 216 5.88 14.33 2.25
C GLY A 216 7.26 14.68 1.71
N THR A 217 7.57 15.97 1.53
CA THR A 217 8.87 16.40 0.98
C THR A 217 10.04 16.25 1.97
N CYS A 218 9.73 16.06 3.25
CA CYS A 218 10.70 15.89 4.34
C CYS A 218 10.64 14.48 4.95
N ASP A 219 10.11 13.50 4.21
CA ASP A 219 10.09 12.10 4.61
C ASP A 219 11.53 11.54 4.66
N ASP A 220 11.96 11.16 5.86
CA ASP A 220 13.30 10.65 6.17
C ASP A 220 13.34 9.12 6.29
N VAL A 221 12.18 8.45 6.25
CA VAL A 221 12.06 6.99 6.32
C VAL A 221 11.99 6.41 4.91
N VAL A 222 11.09 6.94 4.09
CA VAL A 222 11.01 6.66 2.65
C VAL A 222 11.25 7.98 1.93
N PRO A 223 12.49 8.29 1.54
CA PRO A 223 12.83 9.55 0.91
C PRO A 223 11.86 9.92 -0.21
N TYR A 224 11.41 11.19 -0.23
CA TYR A 224 10.49 11.73 -1.24
C TYR A 224 10.83 11.33 -2.68
N LYS A 225 12.14 11.20 -2.95
CA LYS A 225 12.68 10.76 -4.23
C LYS A 225 12.09 9.42 -4.71
N HIS A 226 11.86 8.47 -3.81
CA HIS A 226 11.23 7.19 -4.14
C HIS A 226 9.79 7.36 -4.61
N GLY A 227 9.03 8.29 -4.04
CA GLY A 227 7.72 8.68 -4.53
C GLY A 227 7.78 9.23 -5.96
N GLU A 228 8.72 10.14 -6.24
CA GLU A 228 8.93 10.69 -7.59
C GLU A 228 9.28 9.60 -8.62
N ILE A 229 10.21 8.71 -8.27
CA ILE A 229 10.64 7.61 -9.15
C ILE A 229 9.47 6.65 -9.42
N SER A 230 8.67 6.38 -8.41
CA SER A 230 7.48 5.52 -8.53
C SER A 230 6.47 6.15 -9.49
N ALA A 231 6.17 7.43 -9.32
CA ALA A 231 5.28 8.17 -10.20
C ALA A 231 5.82 8.23 -11.64
N HIS A 232 7.12 8.49 -11.80
CA HIS A 232 7.77 8.51 -13.12
C HIS A 232 7.72 7.14 -13.80
N SER A 233 8.04 6.07 -13.08
CA SER A 233 8.05 4.70 -13.59
C SER A 233 6.66 4.23 -14.03
N LEU A 234 5.63 4.55 -13.25
CA LEU A 234 4.23 4.30 -13.62
C LEU A 234 3.84 5.06 -14.89
N ASN A 235 4.15 6.37 -14.96
CA ASN A 235 3.86 7.19 -16.13
C ASN A 235 4.53 6.64 -17.41
N VAL A 236 5.82 6.31 -17.33
CA VAL A 236 6.60 5.76 -18.45
C VAL A 236 6.09 4.38 -18.85
N ALA A 237 5.59 3.58 -17.90
CA ALA A 237 4.97 2.28 -18.18
C ALA A 237 3.53 2.37 -18.72
N GLY A 238 2.97 3.57 -18.86
CA GLY A 238 1.65 3.79 -19.49
C GLY A 238 0.47 3.92 -18.52
N PHE A 239 0.71 4.06 -17.21
CA PHE A 239 -0.34 4.41 -16.25
C PHE A 239 -0.70 5.89 -16.37
N ARG A 240 -1.65 6.19 -17.27
CA ARG A 240 -2.01 7.58 -17.63
C ARG A 240 -2.96 8.27 -16.66
N ASN A 241 -3.72 7.52 -15.86
CA ASN A 241 -4.64 8.07 -14.86
C ASN A 241 -3.97 8.13 -13.47
N LEU A 242 -2.82 8.81 -13.42
CA LEU A 242 -1.98 8.93 -12.23
C LEU A 242 -2.00 10.36 -11.69
N THR A 243 -2.17 10.52 -10.40
CA THR A 243 -2.01 11.78 -9.67
C THR A 243 -0.90 11.61 -8.63
N PHE A 244 0.10 12.49 -8.65
CA PHE A 244 1.13 12.57 -7.61
C PHE A 244 1.00 13.90 -6.88
N LYS A 245 0.94 13.86 -5.54
CA LYS A 245 0.79 15.00 -4.66
C LYS A 245 1.97 15.05 -3.68
N ASP A 246 2.68 16.16 -3.69
CA ASP A 246 3.67 16.48 -2.68
C ASP A 246 3.03 17.25 -1.51
N TYR A 247 3.54 17.00 -0.30
CA TYR A 247 3.15 17.71 0.91
C TYR A 247 4.39 18.35 1.54
N GLU A 248 4.54 19.65 1.31
CA GLU A 248 5.69 20.44 1.77
C GLU A 248 5.86 20.39 3.30
N GLY A 249 7.09 20.10 3.74
CA GLY A 249 7.46 20.05 5.15
C GLY A 249 6.95 18.83 5.92
N ILE A 250 6.24 17.91 5.26
CA ILE A 250 5.67 16.72 5.89
C ILE A 250 6.69 15.58 5.87
N GLY A 251 6.81 14.87 7.00
CA GLY A 251 7.66 13.70 7.17
C GLY A 251 6.92 12.38 6.92
N HIS A 252 7.34 11.29 7.56
CA HIS A 252 6.75 9.96 7.38
C HIS A 252 5.46 9.74 8.19
N TYR A 253 4.45 10.56 7.93
CA TYR A 253 3.12 10.46 8.57
C TYR A 253 2.06 11.16 7.70
N THR A 254 0.79 10.83 7.93
CA THR A 254 -0.32 11.47 7.21
C THR A 254 -0.83 12.72 7.90
N ILE A 255 -1.36 13.67 7.12
CA ILE A 255 -2.00 14.89 7.66
C ILE A 255 -3.47 15.02 7.24
N PRO A 256 -4.32 15.79 7.97
CA PRO A 256 -5.72 15.96 7.62
C PRO A 256 -5.96 16.50 6.21
N LYS A 257 -5.09 17.41 5.72
CA LYS A 257 -5.18 17.94 4.35
C LYS A 257 -5.04 16.82 3.31
N GLU A 258 -4.02 15.99 3.44
CA GLU A 258 -3.78 14.83 2.57
C GLU A 258 -4.97 13.86 2.61
N MET A 259 -5.45 13.51 3.81
CA MET A 259 -6.58 12.58 3.94
C MET A 259 -7.88 13.15 3.36
N ASN A 260 -8.11 14.47 3.45
CA ASN A 260 -9.24 15.13 2.80
C ASN A 260 -9.12 15.08 1.26
N GLU A 261 -7.91 15.25 0.71
CA GLU A 261 -7.66 15.08 -0.72
C GLU A 261 -7.90 13.63 -1.17
N VAL A 262 -7.47 12.64 -0.38
CA VAL A 262 -7.77 11.22 -0.61
C VAL A 262 -9.28 10.98 -0.64
N CYS A 263 -10.04 11.55 0.31
CA CYS A 263 -11.50 11.43 0.34
C CYS A 263 -12.14 12.00 -0.93
N ASN A 264 -11.78 13.23 -1.29
CA ASN A 264 -12.30 13.88 -2.50
C ASN A 264 -11.96 13.09 -3.76
N TRP A 265 -10.73 12.60 -3.85
CA TRP A 265 -10.27 11.80 -4.98
C TRP A 265 -11.03 10.47 -5.08
N LEU A 266 -11.21 9.74 -3.98
CA LEU A 266 -11.97 8.48 -3.96
C LEU A 266 -13.43 8.70 -4.34
N THR A 267 -14.09 9.70 -3.77
CA THR A 267 -15.47 10.06 -4.12
C THR A 267 -15.61 10.32 -5.61
N ALA A 268 -14.70 11.11 -6.19
CA ALA A 268 -14.73 11.44 -7.62
C ALA A 268 -14.42 10.23 -8.52
N ARG A 269 -13.39 9.42 -8.19
CA ARG A 269 -12.95 8.31 -9.05
C ARG A 269 -13.86 7.09 -8.97
N LEU A 270 -14.47 6.85 -7.82
CA LEU A 270 -15.40 5.74 -7.65
C LEU A 270 -16.84 6.14 -7.97
N GLY A 271 -17.12 7.43 -8.24
CA GLY A 271 -18.47 7.93 -8.51
C GLY A 271 -19.42 7.54 -7.39
N LEU A 272 -19.02 7.84 -6.15
CA LEU A 272 -19.82 7.51 -4.97
C LEU A 272 -20.98 8.51 -4.89
N GLU A 273 -22.18 7.99 -4.67
CA GLU A 273 -23.38 8.79 -4.49
C GLU A 273 -23.63 8.92 -2.98
N GLY A 274 -23.86 10.15 -2.51
CA GLY A 274 -24.10 10.46 -1.09
C GLY A 274 -25.31 9.73 -0.51
#